data_AF-A0AAD5MRE4-F1
#
_entry.id   AF-A0AAD5MRE4-F1
#
_cell.length_a   1.000
_cell.length_b   1.000
_cell.length_c   1.000
_cell.angle_alpha   90.00
_cell.angle_beta   90.00
_cell.angle_gamma   90.00
#
_symmetry.space_group_name_H-M   'P 1'
#
loop_
_entity.id
_entity.type
_entity.pdbx_description
1 polymer ?
#
loop_
_entity_poly.entity_id
_entity_poly.type
_entity_poly.pdbx_seq_one_letter_code
_entity_poly.pdbx_strand_id
1 'polypeptide(L)'
;MFEKYDIPAFFPYKSAVLTAFANGRTSGLVVDSGATQTSAVPVYDGHALTHAVVRSPIDGDIIYRRKEEVNENEAPRWTKRKGLPEVTKSYDKFMKKQILEDMAISILQLCDTPFDVEYAEKLPSAPYSFPNGFTGEFLAERMKIPESLFDLKYLRNALVAQSTLLNVTQIATTAVECVISTFVQLYTADSWLLVEIHLL
;
A
#
# COMPACT_ATOMS: atom_id res chain seq x y z
N MET A 1 3.83 -28.34 12.98
CA MET A 1 4.88 -27.71 12.13
C MET A 1 5.76 -28.84 11.61
N PHE A 2 6.46 -29.54 12.50
CA PHE A 2 7.30 -30.69 12.16
C PHE A 2 6.53 -31.89 11.57
N GLU A 3 5.41 -32.31 12.14
CA GLU A 3 4.76 -33.58 11.76
C GLU A 3 3.89 -33.45 10.50
N LYS A 4 3.27 -32.29 10.30
CA LYS A 4 2.41 -32.02 9.15
C LYS A 4 3.18 -31.53 7.92
N TYR A 5 4.27 -30.79 8.15
CA TYR A 5 5.01 -30.12 7.09
C TYR A 5 6.45 -30.61 6.94
N ASP A 6 6.89 -31.60 7.74
CA ASP A 6 8.21 -32.23 7.70
C ASP A 6 9.38 -31.22 7.65
N ILE A 7 9.23 -30.10 8.36
CA ILE A 7 10.25 -29.05 8.37
C ILE A 7 11.46 -29.47 9.22
N PRO A 8 12.71 -29.28 8.76
CA PRO A 8 13.89 -29.77 9.46
C PRO A 8 14.24 -28.98 10.74
N ALA A 9 13.83 -27.70 10.82
CA ALA A 9 14.07 -26.85 11.99
C ALA A 9 13.04 -25.70 12.06
N PHE A 10 12.71 -25.26 13.28
CA PHE A 10 11.83 -24.11 13.55
C PHE A 10 12.35 -23.32 14.74
N PHE A 11 12.37 -21.99 14.63
CA PHE A 11 12.78 -21.10 15.72
C PHE A 11 11.74 -19.98 15.94
N PRO A 12 10.95 -20.02 17.02
CA PRO A 12 10.00 -18.96 17.34
C PRO A 12 10.67 -17.76 18.02
N TYR A 13 10.47 -16.56 17.47
CA TYR A 13 10.86 -15.30 18.11
C TYR A 13 9.64 -14.44 18.47
N LYS A 14 9.79 -13.60 19.49
CA LYS A 14 8.78 -12.60 19.85
C LYS A 14 8.90 -11.40 18.91
N SER A 15 7.76 -10.97 18.34
CA SER A 15 7.68 -9.82 17.42
C SER A 15 8.43 -8.58 17.96
N ALA A 16 8.20 -8.21 19.22
CA ALA A 16 8.87 -7.06 19.84
C ALA A 16 10.41 -7.12 19.81
N VAL A 17 10.99 -8.31 19.95
CA VAL A 17 12.46 -8.47 19.88
C VAL A 17 12.92 -8.23 18.44
N LEU A 18 12.22 -8.78 17.45
CA LEU A 18 12.50 -8.55 16.04
C LEU A 18 12.36 -7.08 15.66
N THR A 19 11.35 -6.37 16.17
CA THR A 19 11.17 -4.93 15.95
C THR A 19 12.34 -4.13 16.52
N ALA A 20 12.84 -4.47 17.70
CA ALA A 20 14.02 -3.82 18.27
C ALA A 20 15.27 -4.05 17.39
N PHE A 21 15.51 -5.28 16.95
CA PHE A 21 16.61 -5.61 16.05
C PHE A 21 16.50 -4.96 14.67
N ALA A 22 15.30 -4.88 14.10
CA ALA A 22 15.05 -4.18 12.83
C ALA A 22 15.39 -2.69 12.91
N ASN A 23 15.34 -2.11 14.11
CA ASN A 23 15.75 -0.74 14.39
C ASN A 23 17.22 -0.62 14.85
N GLY A 24 18.00 -1.71 14.78
CA GLY A 24 19.40 -1.74 15.21
C GLY A 24 19.58 -1.58 16.72
N ARG A 25 18.56 -1.91 17.52
CA ARG A 25 18.60 -1.77 18.98
C ARG A 25 18.51 -3.13 19.65
N THR A 26 19.42 -3.38 20.59
CA THR A 26 19.39 -4.57 21.46
C THR A 26 18.54 -4.33 22.71
N SER A 27 18.30 -3.07 23.09
CA SER A 27 17.49 -2.69 24.25
C SER A 27 16.57 -1.52 23.94
N GLY A 28 15.36 -1.54 24.50
CA GLY A 28 14.36 -0.48 24.34
C GLY A 28 12.96 -0.93 24.73
N LEU A 29 12.01 0.01 24.80
CA LEU A 29 10.59 -0.29 24.95
C LEU A 29 9.96 -0.34 23.56
N VAL A 30 9.40 -1.49 23.17
CA VAL A 30 8.66 -1.64 21.93
C VAL A 30 7.17 -1.52 22.23
N VAL A 31 6.53 -0.52 21.64
CA VAL A 31 5.08 -0.34 21.71
C VAL A 31 4.51 -0.73 20.35
N ASP A 32 3.74 -1.81 20.33
CA ASP A 32 3.12 -2.38 19.14
C ASP A 32 1.60 -2.22 19.26
N SER A 33 0.98 -1.47 18.34
CA SER A 33 -0.47 -1.31 18.23
C SER A 33 -0.93 -1.94 16.94
N GLY A 34 -1.65 -3.05 17.03
CA GLY A 34 -2.04 -3.87 15.89
C GLY A 34 -3.43 -3.53 15.36
N ALA A 35 -4.22 -4.58 15.09
CA ALA A 35 -5.66 -4.44 14.85
C ALA A 35 -6.51 -4.84 16.08
N THR A 36 -6.05 -5.79 16.90
CA THR A 36 -6.83 -6.37 18.02
C THR A 36 -6.35 -6.03 19.44
N GLN A 37 -5.06 -5.72 19.64
CA GLN A 37 -4.48 -5.31 20.91
C GLN A 37 -3.28 -4.36 20.71
N THR A 38 -3.14 -3.41 21.63
CA THR A 38 -1.88 -2.67 21.83
C THR A 38 -1.07 -3.32 22.95
N SER A 39 0.21 -3.52 22.73
CA SER A 39 1.15 -4.07 23.71
C SER A 39 2.40 -3.21 23.85
N ALA A 40 2.90 -3.11 25.08
CA ALA A 40 4.17 -2.50 25.41
C ALA A 40 5.10 -3.60 25.97
N VAL A 41 6.19 -3.87 25.27
CA VAL A 41 7.14 -4.95 25.57
C VAL A 41 8.53 -4.34 25.75
N PRO A 42 9.05 -4.30 26.99
CA PRO A 42 10.44 -3.93 27.20
C PRO A 42 11.38 -5.05 26.74
N VAL A 43 12.36 -4.66 25.93
CA VAL A 43 13.44 -5.51 25.41
C VAL A 43 14.75 -5.04 26.05
N TYR A 44 15.52 -5.99 26.57
CA TYR A 44 16.83 -5.75 27.15
C TYR A 44 17.80 -6.83 26.67
N ASP A 45 18.91 -6.39 26.11
CA ASP A 45 19.97 -7.25 25.56
C ASP A 45 19.48 -8.37 24.63
N GLY A 46 18.55 -8.04 23.72
CA GLY A 46 17.95 -8.99 22.78
C GLY A 46 16.86 -9.88 23.39
N HIS A 47 16.51 -9.70 24.66
CA HIS A 47 15.48 -10.49 25.35
C HIS A 47 14.28 -9.64 25.76
N ALA A 48 13.07 -10.14 25.50
CA ALA A 48 11.84 -9.50 26.00
C ALA A 48 11.62 -9.82 27.49
N LEU A 49 11.50 -8.79 28.32
CA LEU A 49 11.19 -8.90 29.75
C LEU A 49 9.71 -9.20 29.95
N THR A 50 9.35 -10.48 29.95
CA THR A 50 7.97 -10.97 29.97
C THR A 50 7.14 -10.51 31.17
N HIS A 51 7.77 -10.32 32.32
CA HIS A 51 7.11 -9.88 33.56
C HIS A 51 6.67 -8.41 33.51
N ALA A 52 7.26 -7.62 32.61
CA ALA A 52 6.98 -6.19 32.46
C ALA A 52 6.17 -5.88 31.19
N VAL A 53 5.58 -6.90 30.56
CA VAL A 53 4.73 -6.74 29.38
C VAL A 53 3.36 -6.23 29.82
N VAL A 54 2.94 -5.11 29.23
CA VAL A 54 1.59 -4.56 29.41
C VAL A 54 0.82 -4.75 28.11
N ARG A 55 -0.40 -5.28 28.19
CA ARG A 55 -1.32 -5.40 27.05
C ARG A 55 -2.61 -4.69 27.37
N SER A 56 -3.14 -4.00 26.37
CA SER A 56 -4.44 -3.36 26.44
C SER A 56 -5.28 -3.82 25.26
N PRO A 57 -6.54 -4.21 25.46
CA PRO A 57 -7.48 -4.45 24.38
C PRO A 57 -8.00 -3.11 23.86
N ILE A 58 -7.11 -2.17 23.57
CA ILE A 58 -7.40 -0.91 22.88
C ILE A 58 -6.63 -1.04 21.59
N ASP A 59 -7.31 -1.02 20.45
CA ASP A 59 -6.63 -1.15 19.17
C ASP A 59 -7.47 -0.63 17.99
N GLY A 60 -6.93 -0.75 16.77
CA GLY A 60 -7.55 -0.36 15.52
C GLY A 60 -9.01 -0.83 15.39
N ASP A 61 -9.31 -2.09 15.74
CA ASP A 61 -10.66 -2.64 15.66
C ASP A 61 -11.67 -1.88 16.51
N ILE A 62 -11.28 -1.39 17.69
CA ILE A 62 -12.20 -0.64 18.56
C ILE A 62 -12.45 0.75 17.99
N ILE A 63 -11.44 1.33 17.35
CA ILE A 63 -11.56 2.62 16.66
C ILE A 63 -12.46 2.47 15.43
N TYR A 64 -12.34 1.36 14.69
CA TYR A 64 -13.16 1.08 13.50
C TYR A 64 -14.58 0.61 13.82
N ARG A 65 -14.80 -0.27 14.79
CA ARG A 65 -16.14 -0.77 15.19
C ARG A 65 -17.06 0.32 15.74
N ARG A 66 -16.48 1.44 16.19
CA ARG A 66 -17.25 2.61 16.57
C ARG A 66 -17.87 3.33 15.35
N LYS A 67 -17.41 3.05 14.13
CA LYS A 67 -18.02 3.58 12.93
C LYS A 67 -19.35 2.87 12.73
N GLU A 68 -20.42 3.63 12.74
CA GLU A 68 -21.74 3.16 12.34
C GLU A 68 -21.77 3.12 10.81
N GLU A 69 -22.32 2.04 10.23
CA GLU A 69 -22.53 1.97 8.79
C GLU A 69 -23.52 3.04 8.36
N VAL A 70 -23.22 3.65 7.21
CA VAL A 70 -24.00 4.74 6.64
C VAL A 70 -24.42 4.34 5.23
N ASN A 71 -25.70 4.52 4.90
CA ASN A 71 -26.20 4.19 3.56
C ASN A 71 -25.67 5.19 2.52
N GLU A 72 -25.80 4.82 1.25
CA GLU A 72 -25.47 5.72 0.14
C GLU A 72 -26.27 7.03 0.26
N ASN A 73 -25.57 8.17 0.22
CA ASN A 73 -26.10 9.54 0.36
C ASN A 73 -26.56 9.97 1.76
N GLU A 74 -26.39 9.14 2.79
CA GLU A 74 -26.62 9.59 4.16
C GLU A 74 -25.45 10.44 4.69
N ALA A 75 -25.76 11.45 5.49
CA ALA A 75 -24.73 12.25 6.13
C ALA A 75 -23.93 11.39 7.11
N PRO A 76 -22.59 11.46 7.09
CA PRO A 76 -21.80 10.63 7.97
C PRO A 76 -22.04 10.97 9.43
N ARG A 77 -22.09 9.95 10.29
CA ARG A 77 -22.36 10.09 11.72
C ARG A 77 -21.08 10.47 12.45
N TRP A 78 -20.70 11.74 12.37
CA TRP A 78 -19.53 12.29 13.07
C TRP A 78 -19.88 13.53 13.89
N THR A 79 -19.22 13.69 15.02
CA THR A 79 -19.28 14.92 15.83
C THR A 79 -18.04 15.76 15.56
N LYS A 80 -18.21 17.00 15.05
CA LYS A 80 -17.08 17.93 14.90
C LYS A 80 -16.46 18.20 16.27
N ARG A 81 -15.15 17.95 16.41
CA ARG A 81 -14.44 18.36 17.62
C ARG A 81 -14.45 19.89 17.70
N LYS A 82 -14.88 20.41 18.84
CA LYS A 82 -14.92 21.86 19.11
C LYS A 82 -13.47 22.37 19.31
N GLY A 83 -13.19 23.59 18.85
CA GLY A 83 -11.87 24.23 19.04
C GLY A 83 -10.79 23.88 18.01
N LEU A 84 -11.16 23.24 16.89
CA LEU A 84 -10.23 23.01 15.78
C LEU A 84 -10.14 24.23 14.85
N PRO A 85 -8.94 24.58 14.34
CA PRO A 85 -8.80 25.60 13.30
C PRO A 85 -9.54 25.17 12.03
N GLU A 86 -9.91 26.15 11.19
CA GLU A 86 -10.48 25.84 9.87
C GLU A 86 -9.46 25.09 9.02
N VAL A 87 -9.95 24.06 8.33
CA VAL A 87 -9.10 23.22 7.48
C VAL A 87 -8.62 24.04 6.29
N THR A 88 -7.30 24.11 6.10
CA THR A 88 -6.72 24.72 4.91
C THR A 88 -7.01 23.86 3.68
N LYS A 89 -7.14 24.51 2.50
CA LYS A 89 -7.38 23.80 1.23
C LYS A 89 -6.30 22.76 0.91
N SER A 90 -5.05 23.04 1.29
CA SER A 90 -3.93 22.11 1.10
C SER A 90 -4.08 20.84 1.96
N TYR A 91 -4.51 21.00 3.22
CA TYR A 91 -4.76 19.87 4.10
C TYR A 91 -5.95 19.03 3.64
N ASP A 92 -7.05 19.65 3.21
CA ASP A 92 -8.21 18.93 2.64
C ASP A 92 -7.80 18.08 1.42
N LYS A 93 -7.02 18.66 0.50
CA LYS A 93 -6.49 17.94 -0.67
C LYS A 93 -5.59 16.78 -0.26
N PHE A 94 -4.72 16.98 0.72
CA PHE A 94 -3.82 15.95 1.23
C PHE A 94 -4.60 14.77 1.83
N MET A 95 -5.58 15.05 2.69
CA MET A 95 -6.40 14.00 3.32
C MET A 95 -7.21 13.22 2.29
N LYS A 96 -7.80 13.89 1.30
CA LYS A 96 -8.49 13.23 0.19
C LYS A 96 -7.55 12.34 -0.62
N LYS A 97 -6.32 12.78 -0.88
CA LYS A 97 -5.30 12.00 -1.57
C LYS A 97 -4.97 10.71 -0.81
N GLN A 98 -4.80 10.77 0.51
CA GLN A 98 -4.51 9.58 1.32
C GLN A 98 -5.63 8.54 1.24
N ILE A 99 -6.89 8.97 1.29
CA ILE A 99 -8.04 8.05 1.15
C ILE A 99 -8.07 7.42 -0.25
N LEU A 100 -7.77 8.21 -1.29
CA LEU A 100 -7.70 7.68 -2.66
C LEU A 100 -6.53 6.72 -2.86
N GLU A 101 -5.39 6.95 -2.22
CA GLU A 101 -4.23 6.05 -2.25
C GLU A 101 -4.52 4.73 -1.54
N ASP A 102 -5.18 4.78 -0.38
CA ASP A 102 -5.62 3.60 0.36
C ASP A 102 -6.67 2.80 -0.43
N MET A 103 -7.64 3.48 -1.05
CA MET A 103 -8.58 2.87 -1.99
C MET A 103 -7.81 2.24 -3.17
N ALA A 104 -6.84 2.95 -3.75
CA ALA A 104 -6.07 2.46 -4.89
C ALA A 104 -5.35 1.15 -4.57
N ILE A 105 -4.67 1.09 -3.41
CA ILE A 105 -3.92 -0.09 -2.97
C ILE A 105 -4.85 -1.27 -2.63
N SER A 106 -6.05 -0.99 -2.11
CA SER A 106 -6.96 -2.04 -1.66
C SER A 106 -7.77 -2.68 -2.79
N ILE A 107 -8.22 -1.91 -3.79
CA ILE A 107 -9.13 -2.43 -4.83
C ILE A 107 -8.57 -2.46 -6.24
N LEU A 108 -7.56 -1.66 -6.59
CA LEU A 108 -7.06 -1.64 -7.97
C LEU A 108 -6.19 -2.87 -8.25
N GLN A 109 -6.34 -3.40 -9.45
CA GLN A 109 -5.68 -4.61 -9.89
C GLN A 109 -5.27 -4.44 -11.35
N LEU A 110 -4.03 -4.84 -11.68
CA LEU A 110 -3.54 -4.87 -13.06
C LEU A 110 -3.70 -6.29 -13.62
N CYS A 111 -4.05 -6.40 -14.90
CA CYS A 111 -4.09 -7.69 -15.58
C CYS A 111 -2.68 -8.09 -16.05
N ASP A 112 -2.31 -9.36 -15.88
CA ASP A 112 -1.09 -9.93 -16.47
C ASP A 112 -1.25 -10.22 -17.98
N THR A 113 -2.50 -10.29 -18.45
CA THR A 113 -2.88 -10.50 -19.85
C THR A 113 -3.42 -9.21 -20.47
N PRO A 114 -3.46 -9.09 -21.81
CA PRO A 114 -4.10 -7.95 -22.47
C PRO A 114 -5.50 -7.70 -21.90
N PHE A 115 -5.77 -6.44 -21.56
CA PHE A 115 -7.01 -6.09 -20.87
C PHE A 115 -8.24 -6.33 -21.76
N ASP A 116 -9.11 -7.24 -21.30
CA ASP A 116 -10.39 -7.55 -21.92
C ASP A 116 -11.52 -6.99 -21.05
N VAL A 117 -12.27 -6.03 -21.63
CA VAL A 117 -13.39 -5.35 -20.97
C VAL A 117 -14.51 -6.33 -20.64
N GLU A 118 -14.83 -7.27 -21.55
CA GLU A 118 -15.93 -8.21 -21.36
C GLU A 118 -15.63 -9.21 -20.24
N TYR A 119 -14.36 -9.58 -20.09
CA TYR A 119 -13.90 -10.39 -18.98
C TYR A 119 -13.96 -9.59 -17.66
N ALA A 120 -13.47 -8.35 -17.66
CA ALA A 120 -13.44 -7.51 -16.47
C ALA A 120 -14.84 -7.20 -15.90
N GLU A 121 -15.85 -7.08 -16.75
CA GLU A 121 -17.25 -6.87 -16.33
C GLU A 121 -17.89 -8.11 -15.68
N LYS A 122 -17.36 -9.31 -15.94
CA LYS A 122 -17.83 -10.56 -15.34
C LYS A 122 -17.19 -10.84 -13.98
N LEU A 123 -16.17 -10.08 -13.59
CA LEU A 123 -15.50 -10.25 -12.30
C LEU A 123 -16.41 -9.78 -11.14
N PRO A 124 -16.32 -10.44 -9.97
CA PRO A 124 -17.06 -10.00 -8.79
C PRO A 124 -16.62 -8.61 -8.36
N SER A 125 -17.54 -7.82 -7.79
CA SER A 125 -17.23 -6.51 -7.23
C SER A 125 -16.25 -6.61 -6.06
N ALA A 126 -15.49 -5.54 -5.83
CA ALA A 126 -14.66 -5.38 -4.66
C ALA A 126 -15.27 -4.30 -3.77
N PRO A 127 -15.62 -4.62 -2.52
CA PRO A 127 -16.06 -3.61 -1.56
C PRO A 127 -14.88 -2.78 -1.07
N TYR A 128 -15.07 -1.47 -0.91
CA TYR A 128 -14.19 -0.59 -0.15
C TYR A 128 -14.99 0.22 0.87
N SER A 129 -14.54 0.19 2.12
CA SER A 129 -15.19 0.90 3.24
C SER A 129 -14.50 2.24 3.47
N PHE A 130 -15.22 3.32 3.19
CA PHE A 130 -14.74 4.68 3.39
C PHE A 130 -14.64 5.03 4.89
N PRO A 131 -13.78 6.00 5.26
CA PRO A 131 -13.63 6.42 6.65
C PRO A 131 -14.91 6.94 7.31
N ASN A 132 -15.90 7.32 6.50
CA ASN A 132 -17.18 7.88 6.89
C ASN A 132 -18.25 6.81 7.23
N GLY A 133 -17.93 5.52 7.10
CA GLY A 133 -18.86 4.40 7.37
C GLY A 133 -19.65 3.92 6.15
N PHE A 134 -19.47 4.53 4.97
CA PHE A 134 -20.07 4.08 3.73
C PHE A 134 -19.21 2.99 3.08
N THR A 135 -19.82 1.94 2.53
CA THR A 135 -19.14 0.90 1.75
C THR A 135 -19.60 0.97 0.31
N GLY A 136 -18.65 1.15 -0.61
CA GLY A 136 -18.91 1.18 -2.06
C GLY A 136 -18.44 -0.10 -2.75
N GLU A 137 -19.20 -0.59 -3.72
CA GLU A 137 -18.87 -1.75 -4.55
C GLU A 137 -18.26 -1.32 -5.89
N PHE A 138 -17.06 -1.82 -6.20
CA PHE A 138 -16.33 -1.45 -7.40
C PHE A 138 -16.17 -2.64 -8.36
N LEU A 139 -16.63 -2.46 -9.60
CA LEU A 139 -16.62 -3.46 -10.67
C LEU A 139 -15.37 -3.28 -11.57
N ALA A 140 -15.52 -3.47 -12.89
CA ALA A 140 -14.45 -3.40 -13.89
C ALA A 140 -13.61 -2.11 -13.87
N GLU A 141 -14.13 -1.01 -13.32
CA GLU A 141 -13.39 0.26 -13.18
C GLU A 141 -12.08 0.09 -12.39
N ARG A 142 -12.03 -0.86 -11.44
CA ARG A 142 -10.82 -1.15 -10.66
C ARG A 142 -9.65 -1.71 -11.50
N MET A 143 -9.96 -2.24 -12.68
CA MET A 143 -8.98 -2.70 -13.67
C MET A 143 -8.69 -1.62 -14.71
N LYS A 144 -9.73 -0.88 -15.15
CA LYS A 144 -9.60 0.19 -16.16
C LYS A 144 -8.70 1.35 -15.69
N ILE A 145 -8.77 1.69 -14.40
CA ILE A 145 -7.98 2.78 -13.82
C ILE A 145 -6.47 2.50 -13.92
N PRO A 146 -5.92 1.38 -13.41
CA PRO A 146 -4.50 1.09 -13.55
C PRO A 146 -4.10 0.77 -15.00
N GLU A 147 -4.99 0.19 -15.81
CA GLU A 147 -4.75 -0.04 -17.25
C GLU A 147 -4.48 1.26 -18.01
N SER A 148 -5.03 2.39 -17.54
CA SER A 148 -4.81 3.70 -18.15
C SER A 148 -3.33 4.15 -18.16
N LEU A 149 -2.45 3.52 -17.37
CA LEU A 149 -1.00 3.73 -17.43
C LEU A 149 -0.36 3.11 -18.67
N PHE A 150 -0.94 2.02 -19.19
CA PHE A 150 -0.45 1.27 -20.36
C PHE A 150 -1.23 1.64 -21.62
N ASP A 151 -2.54 1.86 -21.49
CA ASP A 151 -3.41 2.30 -22.57
C ASP A 151 -4.13 3.60 -22.21
N LEU A 152 -3.57 4.71 -22.72
CA LEU A 152 -4.04 6.07 -22.42
C LEU A 152 -5.49 6.32 -22.90
N LYS A 153 -6.09 5.45 -23.72
CA LYS A 153 -7.49 5.59 -24.15
C LYS A 153 -8.48 5.56 -22.99
N TYR A 154 -8.08 4.95 -21.86
CA TYR A 154 -8.90 4.85 -20.66
C TYR A 154 -8.81 6.10 -19.76
N LEU A 155 -7.94 7.07 -20.06
CA LEU A 155 -7.91 8.36 -19.37
C LEU A 155 -9.11 9.23 -19.80
N ARG A 156 -10.06 9.48 -18.89
CA ARG A 156 -11.20 10.39 -19.15
C ARG A 156 -10.73 11.85 -19.36
N ASN A 157 -10.81 12.32 -20.61
CA ASN A 157 -11.08 13.67 -21.18
C ASN A 157 -10.61 14.98 -20.51
N ALA A 158 -10.00 15.04 -19.33
CA ALA A 158 -9.53 16.30 -18.73
C ALA A 158 -8.00 16.50 -18.83
N LEU A 159 -7.22 15.45 -19.07
CA LEU A 159 -5.75 15.52 -19.19
C LEU A 159 -5.23 15.24 -20.61
N VAL A 160 -6.08 14.71 -21.49
CA VAL A 160 -5.75 14.30 -22.88
C VAL A 160 -5.51 15.51 -23.81
N ALA A 161 -5.65 16.74 -23.33
CA ALA A 161 -5.26 17.94 -24.07
C ALA A 161 -3.73 18.13 -24.21
N GLN A 162 -2.91 17.25 -23.66
CA GLN A 162 -1.46 17.26 -23.82
C GLN A 162 -1.04 16.20 -24.85
N SER A 163 -0.74 16.64 -26.07
CA SER A 163 -0.28 15.85 -27.22
C SER A 163 1.10 15.18 -27.06
N THR A 164 1.57 15.01 -25.83
CA THR A 164 2.96 14.63 -25.49
C THR A 164 3.05 13.55 -24.40
N LEU A 165 1.92 12.97 -23.97
CA LEU A 165 1.94 11.92 -22.94
C LEU A 165 2.39 10.59 -23.53
N LEU A 166 3.44 10.01 -22.93
CA LEU A 166 3.89 8.65 -23.21
C LEU A 166 3.28 7.70 -22.19
N ASN A 167 2.86 6.50 -22.63
CA ASN A 167 2.45 5.45 -21.70
C ASN A 167 3.67 4.79 -21.02
N VAL A 168 3.44 3.99 -19.97
CA VAL A 168 4.52 3.33 -19.23
C VAL A 168 5.39 2.45 -20.13
N THR A 169 4.78 1.76 -21.09
CA THR A 169 5.52 0.94 -22.07
C THR A 169 6.49 1.79 -22.91
N GLN A 170 6.02 2.91 -23.46
CA GLN A 170 6.83 3.83 -24.25
C GLN A 170 7.94 4.46 -23.41
N ILE A 171 7.64 4.88 -22.17
CA ILE A 171 8.64 5.42 -21.24
C ILE A 171 9.73 4.37 -20.97
N ALA A 172 9.34 3.13 -20.67
CA ALA A 172 10.28 2.04 -20.42
C ALA A 172 11.13 1.73 -21.66
N THR A 173 10.52 1.66 -22.85
CA THR A 173 11.24 1.43 -24.11
C THR A 173 12.23 2.55 -24.39
N THR A 174 11.81 3.82 -24.31
CA THR A 174 12.71 4.97 -24.53
C THR A 174 13.83 5.02 -23.50
N ALA A 175 13.56 4.74 -22.23
CA ALA A 175 14.59 4.67 -21.20
C ALA A 175 15.61 3.57 -21.48
N VAL A 176 15.15 2.37 -21.86
CA VAL A 176 16.03 1.26 -22.25
C VAL A 176 16.87 1.61 -23.48
N GLU A 177 16.27 2.22 -24.51
CA GLU A 177 16.98 2.67 -25.71
C GLU A 177 18.06 3.72 -25.38
N CYS A 178 17.77 4.67 -24.50
CA CYS A 178 18.75 5.66 -24.03
C CYS A 178 19.89 5.01 -23.24
N VAL A 179 19.58 4.03 -22.38
CA VAL A 179 20.58 3.28 -21.62
C VAL A 179 21.46 2.48 -22.57
N ILE A 180 20.89 1.74 -23.52
CA ILE A 180 21.66 1.02 -24.55
C ILE A 180 22.55 1.98 -25.33
N SER A 181 22.02 3.13 -25.77
CA SER A 181 22.81 4.15 -26.47
C SER A 181 23.98 4.64 -25.62
N THR A 182 23.75 4.90 -24.33
CA THR A 182 24.79 5.37 -23.40
C THR A 182 25.82 4.29 -23.13
N PHE A 183 25.40 3.03 -22.93
CA PHE A 183 26.31 1.90 -22.77
C PHE A 183 27.11 1.62 -24.03
N VAL A 184 26.51 1.64 -25.23
CA VAL A 184 27.25 1.52 -26.50
C VAL A 184 28.32 2.61 -26.63
N GLN A 185 28.00 3.83 -26.20
CA GLN A 185 28.92 4.97 -26.21
C GLN A 185 30.03 4.86 -25.14
N LEU A 186 29.75 4.25 -23.99
CA LEU A 186 30.74 3.94 -22.94
C LEU A 186 31.61 2.71 -23.26
N TYR A 187 31.07 1.69 -23.95
CA TYR A 187 31.83 0.53 -24.43
C TYR A 187 32.77 0.89 -25.60
N THR A 188 32.50 1.98 -26.33
CA THR A 188 33.51 2.58 -27.22
C THR A 188 34.59 3.37 -26.46
N ALA A 189 34.39 3.63 -25.16
CA ALA A 189 35.28 4.47 -24.37
C ALA A 189 36.18 3.70 -23.38
N ASP A 190 35.76 2.61 -22.71
CA ASP A 190 36.68 1.83 -21.87
C ASP A 190 36.17 0.41 -21.47
N SER A 191 37.13 -0.45 -21.17
CA SER A 191 37.12 -1.93 -21.25
C SER A 191 36.40 -2.72 -20.11
N TRP A 192 35.86 -3.91 -20.45
CA TRP A 192 35.48 -5.12 -19.65
C TRP A 192 34.76 -4.98 -18.28
N LEU A 193 33.46 -5.36 -18.18
CA LEU A 193 32.93 -6.53 -17.41
C LEU A 193 31.38 -6.59 -17.30
N LEU A 194 30.89 -7.76 -16.83
CA LEU A 194 29.51 -8.25 -16.66
C LEU A 194 28.49 -7.33 -15.95
N VAL A 195 27.22 -7.40 -16.38
CA VAL A 195 26.06 -6.82 -15.67
C VAL A 195 25.08 -7.92 -15.29
N GLU A 196 24.92 -8.17 -13.98
CA GLU A 196 23.76 -8.84 -13.38
C GLU A 196 22.65 -7.81 -13.13
N ILE A 197 21.41 -8.15 -13.48
CA ILE A 197 20.23 -7.33 -13.18
C ILE A 197 19.50 -7.97 -11.99
N HIS A 198 19.47 -7.27 -10.86
CA HIS A 198 18.53 -7.55 -9.78
C HIS A 198 17.30 -6.65 -9.91
N LEU A 199 16.16 -7.28 -10.12
CA LEU A 199 14.84 -6.66 -9.98
C LEU A 199 14.42 -6.77 -8.51
N LEU A 200 14.15 -5.63 -7.88
CA LEU A 200 13.36 -5.53 -6.65
C LEU A 200 11.92 -5.16 -7.01
#